data_AF-M8CUM9-F1
#
_entry.id   AF-M8CUM9-F1
#
_cell.length_a   1.000
_cell.length_b   1.000
_cell.length_c   1.000
_cell.angle_alpha   90.00
_cell.angle_beta   90.00
_cell.angle_gamma   90.00
#
_symmetry.space_group_name_H-M   'P 1'
#
loop_
_entity.id
_entity.type
_entity.pdbx_description
1 polymer ?
#
loop_
_entity_poly.entity_id
_entity_poly.type
_entity_poly.pdbx_seq_one_letter_code
_entity_poly.pdbx_strand_id
1 'polypeptide(L)'
;MEGVAFSLRMLYEALKDNNVKIKEIRAGGGGTKSPIWMEIFASTLGLPIKVSNLEEPALVGSALLGYYAMGRYKTLIEATREMVKIENTYVPSKKNRVSRKEISIF
;
A
#
# COMPACT_ATOMS: atom_id res chain seq x y z
N MET A 1 15.20 0.31 9.24
CA MET A 1 14.27 0.21 8.09
C MET A 1 13.51 -1.10 8.12
N GLU A 2 14.20 -2.24 8.29
CA GLU A 2 13.58 -3.57 8.36
C GLU A 2 12.59 -3.72 9.53
N GLY A 3 12.85 -3.12 10.70
CA GLY A 3 11.90 -3.16 11.83
C GLY A 3 10.48 -2.70 11.48
N VAL A 4 10.35 -1.62 10.68
CA VAL A 4 9.03 -1.14 10.21
C VAL A 4 8.38 -2.15 9.25
N ALA A 5 9.19 -2.75 8.37
CA ALA A 5 8.71 -3.78 7.45
C ALA A 5 8.22 -5.02 8.21
N PHE A 6 8.90 -5.42 9.29
CA PHE A 6 8.49 -6.51 10.16
C PHE A 6 7.23 -6.18 10.95
N SER A 7 7.10 -4.97 11.50
CA SER A 7 5.84 -4.55 12.13
C SER A 7 4.67 -4.61 11.16
N LEU A 8 4.87 -4.18 9.91
CA LEU A 8 3.85 -4.31 8.86
C LEU A 8 3.57 -5.78 8.52
N ARG A 9 4.59 -6.66 8.56
CA ARG A 9 4.42 -8.11 8.39
C ARG A 9 3.60 -8.73 9.52
N MET A 10 3.81 -8.32 10.77
CA MET A 10 3.01 -8.80 11.90
C MET A 10 1.52 -8.46 11.70
N LEU A 11 1.22 -7.22 11.28
CA LEU A 11 -0.14 -6.80 10.95
C LEU A 11 -0.72 -7.63 9.78
N TYR A 12 0.07 -7.86 8.74
CA TYR A 12 -0.34 -8.67 7.60
C TYR A 12 -0.67 -10.13 7.99
N GLU A 13 0.17 -10.77 8.81
CA GLU A 13 -0.08 -12.13 9.27
C GLU A 13 -1.32 -12.18 10.18
N ALA A 14 -1.51 -11.20 11.08
CA ALA A 14 -2.72 -11.12 11.90
C ALA A 14 -3.99 -10.98 11.05
N LEU A 15 -3.97 -10.17 9.99
CA LEU A 15 -5.10 -10.06 9.06
C LEU A 15 -5.36 -11.39 8.33
N LYS A 16 -4.30 -12.08 7.92
CA LYS A 16 -4.39 -13.37 7.24
C LYS A 16 -4.96 -14.46 8.16
N ASP A 17 -4.55 -14.49 9.42
CA ASP A 17 -5.05 -15.40 10.44
C ASP A 17 -6.55 -15.17 10.74
N ASN A 18 -7.06 -13.97 10.44
CA ASN A 18 -8.48 -13.63 10.45
C ASN A 18 -9.15 -13.78 9.06
N ASN A 19 -8.60 -14.64 8.20
CA ASN A 19 -9.12 -14.97 6.86
C ASN A 19 -9.25 -13.77 5.89
N VAL A 20 -8.59 -12.64 6.16
CA VAL A 20 -8.60 -11.48 5.25
C VAL A 20 -7.65 -11.74 4.08
N LYS A 21 -8.20 -11.73 2.85
CA LYS A 21 -7.42 -11.91 1.62
C LYS A 21 -6.93 -10.57 1.09
N ILE A 22 -5.63 -10.31 1.24
CA ILE A 22 -4.98 -9.11 0.73
C ILE A 22 -4.28 -9.44 -0.58
N LYS A 23 -4.54 -8.65 -1.63
CA LYS A 23 -3.99 -8.87 -2.98
C LYS A 23 -2.88 -7.89 -3.35
N GLU A 24 -2.94 -6.68 -2.80
CA GLU A 24 -2.01 -5.59 -3.05
C GLU A 24 -2.03 -4.63 -1.87
N ILE A 25 -0.94 -3.89 -1.69
CA ILE A 25 -0.89 -2.71 -0.82
C ILE A 25 -0.93 -1.48 -1.72
N ARG A 26 -1.70 -0.46 -1.32
CA ARG A 26 -1.69 0.85 -1.96
C ARG A 26 -1.01 1.85 -1.03
N ALA A 27 -0.03 2.56 -1.56
CA ALA A 27 0.77 3.51 -0.80
C ALA A 27 0.76 4.89 -1.47
N GLY A 28 0.85 5.93 -0.66
CA GLY A 28 1.02 7.32 -1.08
C GLY A 28 1.61 8.16 0.06
N GLY A 29 1.86 9.44 -0.18
CA GLY A 29 2.52 10.32 0.79
C GLY A 29 4.04 10.16 0.84
N GLY A 30 4.71 10.96 1.68
CA GLY A 30 6.18 11.09 1.66
C GLY A 30 6.98 9.79 1.81
N GLY A 31 6.42 8.77 2.48
CA GLY A 31 7.07 7.46 2.64
C GLY A 31 7.30 6.70 1.32
N THR A 32 6.58 7.02 0.24
CA THR A 32 6.74 6.37 -1.07
C THR A 32 7.89 6.94 -1.90
N LYS A 33 8.50 8.06 -1.46
CA LYS A 33 9.65 8.69 -2.15
C LYS A 33 10.92 7.84 -2.13
N SER A 34 10.96 6.76 -1.35
CA SER A 34 12.08 5.82 -1.27
C SER A 34 11.76 4.52 -2.02
N PRO A 35 12.31 4.30 -3.23
CA PRO A 35 12.12 3.05 -3.98
C PRO A 35 12.57 1.81 -3.19
N ILE A 36 13.69 1.92 -2.49
CA ILE A 36 14.25 0.81 -1.71
C ILE A 36 13.33 0.39 -0.56
N TRP A 37 12.63 1.34 0.09
CA TRP A 37 11.60 1.00 1.09
C TRP A 37 10.45 0.22 0.47
N MET A 38 9.97 0.64 -0.71
CA MET A 38 8.87 -0.04 -1.38
C MET A 38 9.27 -1.47 -1.80
N GLU A 39 10.51 -1.67 -2.24
CA GLU A 39 11.05 -3.00 -2.54
C GLU A 39 11.17 -3.90 -1.30
N ILE A 40 11.64 -3.33 -0.17
CA ILE A 40 11.72 -4.05 1.11
C ILE A 40 10.32 -4.45 1.56
N PHE A 41 9.33 -3.55 1.51
CA PHE A 41 7.95 -3.87 1.89
C PHE A 41 7.33 -4.92 0.96
N ALA A 42 7.50 -4.78 -0.36
CA ALA A 42 7.00 -5.77 -1.32
C ALA A 42 7.57 -7.17 -1.03
N SER A 43 8.89 -7.24 -0.82
CA SER A 43 9.60 -8.50 -0.57
C SER A 43 9.26 -9.09 0.80
N THR A 44 9.18 -8.25 1.83
CA THR A 44 8.85 -8.66 3.21
C THR A 44 7.41 -9.15 3.31
N LEU A 45 6.45 -8.51 2.65
CA LEU A 45 5.03 -8.92 2.67
C LEU A 45 4.71 -10.03 1.65
N GLY A 46 5.53 -10.15 0.60
CA GLY A 46 5.23 -11.04 -0.52
C GLY A 46 4.03 -10.56 -1.35
N LEU A 47 3.75 -9.27 -1.34
CA LEU A 47 2.63 -8.63 -2.03
C LEU A 47 3.12 -7.47 -2.90
N PRO A 48 2.45 -7.17 -4.02
CA PRO A 48 2.75 -5.97 -4.80
C PRO A 48 2.37 -4.70 -4.03
N ILE A 49 3.25 -3.70 -4.08
CA ILE A 49 3.00 -2.35 -3.55
C ILE A 49 2.74 -1.41 -4.73
N LYS A 50 1.54 -0.82 -4.80
CA LYS A 50 1.15 0.15 -5.81
C LYS A 50 1.21 1.55 -5.24
N VAL A 51 2.04 2.41 -5.83
CA VAL A 51 2.24 3.79 -5.40
C VAL A 51 1.39 4.71 -6.27
N SER A 52 0.52 5.50 -5.66
CA SER A 52 -0.22 6.54 -6.39
C SER A 52 0.66 7.71 -6.77
N ASN A 53 0.33 8.40 -7.86
CA ASN A 53 0.99 9.64 -8.32
C ASN A 53 0.69 10.87 -7.44
N LEU A 54 0.06 10.69 -6.28
CA LEU A 54 -0.44 11.76 -5.42
C LEU A 54 0.56 12.02 -4.29
N GLU A 55 1.01 13.27 -4.19
CA GLU A 55 1.84 13.71 -3.06
C GLU A 55 1.04 13.75 -1.75
N GLU A 56 -0.22 14.21 -1.81
CA GLU A 56 -1.12 14.31 -0.66
C GLU A 56 -2.43 13.51 -0.87
N PRO A 57 -2.41 12.17 -0.70
CA PRO A 57 -3.58 11.32 -0.95
C PRO A 57 -4.80 11.68 -0.10
N ALA A 58 -4.58 12.15 1.13
CA ALA A 58 -5.65 12.54 2.05
C ALA A 58 -6.41 13.77 1.54
N LEU A 59 -5.69 14.78 1.02
CA LEU A 59 -6.29 15.99 0.46
C LEU A 59 -7.15 15.65 -0.76
N VAL A 60 -6.65 14.79 -1.65
CA VAL A 60 -7.40 14.33 -2.82
C VAL A 60 -8.64 13.53 -2.41
N GLY A 61 -8.55 12.71 -1.36
CA GLY A 61 -9.71 12.02 -0.78
C GLY A 61 -10.80 12.98 -0.31
N SER A 62 -10.42 14.07 0.38
CA SER A 62 -11.36 15.11 0.80
C SER A 62 -12.01 15.83 -0.38
N ALA A 63 -11.24 16.18 -1.41
CA ALA A 63 -11.77 16.81 -2.62
C ALA A 63 -12.76 15.89 -3.37
N LEU A 64 -12.44 14.60 -3.44
CA LEU A 64 -13.28 13.56 -4.04
C LEU A 64 -14.65 13.49 -3.34
N LEU A 65 -14.66 13.46 -2.01
CA LEU A 65 -15.91 13.49 -1.22
C LEU A 65 -16.73 14.77 -1.50
N GLY A 66 -16.07 15.92 -1.61
CA GLY A 66 -16.72 17.18 -2.00
C GLY A 66 -17.37 17.13 -3.38
N TYR A 67 -16.65 16.63 -4.39
CA TYR A 67 -17.20 16.46 -5.74
C TYR A 67 -18.38 15.48 -5.80
N TYR A 68 -18.29 14.38 -5.04
CA TYR A 68 -19.39 13.44 -4.91
C TYR A 68 -20.62 14.09 -4.26
N ALA A 69 -20.45 14.84 -3.18
CA ALA A 69 -21.55 15.55 -2.50
C ALA A 69 -22.22 16.60 -3.41
N MET A 70 -21.48 17.22 -4.32
CA MET A 70 -22.00 18.14 -5.33
C MET A 70 -22.66 17.44 -6.53
N GLY A 71 -22.72 16.11 -6.54
CA GLY A 71 -23.31 15.33 -7.63
C GLY A 71 -22.47 15.30 -8.92
N ARG A 72 -21.20 15.72 -8.86
CA ARG A 72 -20.31 15.72 -10.04
C ARG A 72 -19.91 14.30 -10.48
N TYR A 73 -19.88 13.37 -9.53
CA TYR A 73 -19.67 11.94 -9.79
C TYR A 73 -20.81 11.14 -9.19
N LYS A 74 -21.23 10.06 -9.85
CA LYS A 74 -22.32 9.18 -9.38
C LYS A 74 -21.86 8.27 -8.25
N THR A 75 -20.57 7.96 -8.19
CA THR A 75 -19.98 7.11 -7.16
C THR A 75 -18.57 7.58 -6.79
N LEU A 76 -18.13 7.25 -5.56
CA LEU A 76 -16.75 7.50 -5.16
C LEU A 76 -15.75 6.69 -6.00
N ILE A 77 -16.14 5.51 -6.49
CA ILE A 77 -15.30 4.65 -7.33
C ILE A 77 -15.00 5.33 -8.68
N GLU A 78 -16.00 5.94 -9.30
CA GLU A 78 -15.86 6.73 -10.52
C GLU A 78 -14.89 7.89 -10.29
N ALA A 79 -15.10 8.67 -9.23
CA ALA A 79 -14.24 9.79 -8.89
C ALA A 79 -12.79 9.36 -8.59
N THR A 80 -12.59 8.24 -7.90
CA THR A 80 -11.25 7.68 -7.63
C THR A 80 -10.55 7.29 -8.94
N ARG A 81 -11.28 6.68 -9.89
CA ARG A 81 -10.69 6.27 -11.18
C ARG A 81 -10.21 7.45 -12.01
N GLU A 82 -10.90 8.59 -11.96
CA GLU A 82 -10.48 9.79 -12.67
C GLU A 82 -9.34 10.53 -11.96
N MET A 83 -9.38 10.62 -10.63
CA MET A 83 -8.48 11.49 -9.87
C MET A 83 -7.22 10.80 -9.34
N VAL A 84 -7.20 9.46 -9.25
CA VAL A 84 -6.08 8.71 -8.67
C VAL A 84 -5.45 7.80 -9.73
N LYS A 85 -4.17 8.00 -10.02
CA LYS A 85 -3.40 7.14 -10.93
C LYS A 85 -2.32 6.40 -10.16
N ILE A 86 -2.07 5.16 -10.54
CA ILE A 86 -0.91 4.41 -10.04
C ILE A 86 0.29 4.83 -10.91
N GLU A 87 1.34 5.33 -10.27
CA GLU A 87 2.57 5.75 -10.92
C GLU A 87 3.55 4.58 -10.99
N ASN A 88 3.81 3.92 -9.85
CA ASN A 88 4.79 2.86 -9.74
C ASN A 88 4.18 1.60 -9.10
N THR A 89 4.67 0.43 -9.51
CA THR A 89 4.33 -0.85 -8.86
C THR A 89 5.61 -1.61 -8.53
N TYR A 90 5.79 -1.92 -7.26
CA TYR A 90 6.93 -2.69 -6.75
C TYR A 90 6.46 -4.12 -6.46
N VAL A 91 7.17 -5.11 -7.01
CA VAL A 91 6.83 -6.53 -6.87
C VAL A 91 7.86 -7.23 -5.98
N PRO A 92 7.46 -8.30 -5.26
CA PRO A 92 8.39 -9.03 -4.39
C PRO A 92 9.59 -9.56 -5.17
N SER A 93 10.80 -9.19 -4.77
CA SER A 93 12.01 -9.70 -5.40
C SER A 93 12.41 -11.04 -4.78
N LYS A 94 12.99 -11.95 -5.58
CA LYS A 94 13.55 -13.20 -5.06
C LYS A 94 14.83 -12.97 -4.21
N LYS A 95 15.53 -11.86 -4.42
CA LYS A 95 16.82 -11.54 -3.78
C LYS A 95 16.69 -11.11 -2.32
N ASN A 96 15.59 -10.44 -1.96
CA ASN A 96 15.38 -9.85 -0.63
C ASN A 96 14.26 -10.57 0.15
N ARG A 97 14.12 -11.89 -0.06
CA ARG A 97 13.02 -12.66 0.52
C ARG A 97 13.37 -13.05 1.96
N VAL A 98 12.87 -12.28 2.91
CA VAL A 98 13.03 -12.58 4.35
C VAL A 98 12.25 -13.84 4.70
N SER A 99 12.89 -14.80 5.37
CA SER A 99 12.30 -16.11 5.63
C SER A 99 11.46 -16.09 6.91
N ARG A 100 10.34 -16.82 6.92
CA ARG A 100 9.43 -16.92 8.09
C ARG A 100 10.12 -17.45 9.37
N LYS A 101 11.29 -18.09 9.26
CA LYS A 101 12.02 -18.71 10.37
C LYS A 101 12.81 -17.72 11.22
N GLU A 102 13.18 -16.55 10.69
CA GLU A 102 14.04 -15.59 11.39
C GLU A 102 13.30 -14.78 12.47
N ILE A 103 11.97 -14.90 12.56
CA ILE A 103 11.12 -14.01 13.36
C ILE A 103 10.61 -14.70 14.66
N SER A 104 10.78 -16.02 14.84
CA SER A 104 10.33 -16.70 16.07
C SER A 104 11.19 -16.43 17.31
N ILE A 105 12.01 -15.38 17.29
CA ILE A 105 12.99 -15.02 18.33
C ILE A 105 12.58 -13.73 19.06
N PHE A 106 11.38 -13.21 18.81
CA PHE A 106 10.75 -12.16 19.61
C PHE A 106 9.39 -12.61 20.11
#